data_AF-A0A938PS89-F1
#
_entry.id   AF-A0A938PS89-F1
#
_cell.length_a   1.000
_cell.length_b   1.000
_cell.length_c   1.000
_cell.angle_alpha   90.00
_cell.angle_beta   90.00
_cell.angle_gamma   90.00
#
_symmetry.space_group_name_H-M   'P 1'
#
loop_
_entity.id
_entity.type
_entity.pdbx_description
1 polymer ?
#
loop_
_entity_poly.entity_id
_entity_poly.type
_entity_poly.pdbx_seq_one_letter_code
_entity_poly.pdbx_strand_id
1 'polypeptide(L)' 'MEIAQTHRLQLVAFSCISTGVYGYPFDLAAETAIATVKDALRATSSIESVIFCCFSANDHALYEALLQD' A
#
# COMPACT_ATOMS: atom_id res chain seq x y z
N MET A 1 7.96 0.33 5.73
CA MET A 1 7.93 1.80 5.91
C MET A 1 9.20 2.31 6.57
N GLU A 2 9.66 1.69 7.65
CA GLU A 2 10.88 2.07 8.41
C GLU A 2 12.14 2.27 7.57
N ILE A 3 12.42 1.39 6.61
CA ILE A 3 13.60 1.51 5.73
C ILE A 3 13.51 2.81 4.93
N ALA A 4 12.38 3.06 4.28
CA ALA A 4 12.17 4.29 3.52
C ALA A 4 12.28 5.55 4.39
N GLN A 5 11.76 5.51 5.62
CA GLN A 5 11.87 6.61 6.58
C GLN A 5 13.31 6.87 7.02
N THR A 6 14.06 5.80 7.35
CA THR A 6 15.49 5.87 7.72
C THR A 6 16.31 6.53 6.63
N HIS A 7 16.02 6.18 5.37
CA HIS A 7 16.68 6.77 4.20
C HIS A 7 16.07 8.10 3.74
N ARG A 8 15.07 8.62 4.47
CA ARG A 8 14.38 9.88 4.16
C ARG A 8 13.80 9.93 2.74
N LEU A 9 13.26 8.81 2.27
CA LEU A 9 12.59 8.75 0.98
C LEU A 9 11.23 9.43 1.05
N GLN A 10 10.88 10.17 0.00
CA GLN A 10 9.60 10.90 -0.10
C GLN A 10 8.50 10.09 -0.80
N LEU A 11 8.88 9.08 -1.59
CA LEU A 11 7.96 8.28 -2.40
C LEU A 11 8.28 6.80 -2.27
N VAL A 12 7.25 5.98 -2.07
CA VAL A 12 7.34 4.51 -2.06
C VAL A 12 6.24 3.92 -2.94
N ALA A 13 6.57 2.94 -3.77
CA ALA A 13 5.58 2.16 -4.51
C ALA A 13 5.57 0.71 -4.01
N PHE A 14 4.39 0.19 -3.68
CA PHE A 14 4.18 -1.20 -3.29
C PHE A 14 3.37 -1.92 -4.36
N SER A 15 3.77 -3.14 -4.71
CA SER A 15 2.92 -4.06 -5.47
C SER A 15 1.87 -4.72 -4.58
N CYS A 16 0.96 -5.50 -5.16
CA CYS A 16 0.00 -6.33 -4.43
C CYS A 16 0.72 -7.51 -3.75
N ILE A 17 1.32 -7.26 -2.58
CA ILE A 17 2.12 -8.24 -1.84
C ILE A 17 1.24 -9.40 -1.39
N SER A 18 1.75 -10.63 -1.50
CA SER A 18 1.11 -11.89 -1.07
C SER A 18 -0.09 -12.38 -1.91
N THR A 19 -0.60 -11.61 -2.87
CA THR A 19 -1.83 -11.99 -3.62
C THR A 19 -1.58 -12.75 -4.92
N GLY A 20 -0.32 -12.84 -5.36
CA GLY A 20 0.10 -13.62 -6.53
C GLY A 20 0.31 -15.11 -6.19
N VAL A 21 1.54 -15.59 -6.36
CA VAL A 21 1.91 -17.00 -6.10
C VAL A 21 1.58 -17.47 -4.67
N TYR A 22 1.59 -16.55 -3.71
CA TYR A 22 1.29 -16.86 -2.30
C TYR A 22 -0.22 -17.01 -2.02
N GLY A 23 -1.09 -16.60 -2.95
CA GLY A 23 -2.53 -16.89 -2.91
C GLY A 23 -3.30 -16.26 -1.75
N TYR A 24 -2.77 -15.24 -1.09
CA TYR A 24 -3.50 -14.56 -0.02
C TYR A 24 -4.71 -13.81 -0.61
N PRO A 25 -5.90 -13.83 0.03
CA PRO A 25 -7.08 -13.14 -0.47
C PRO A 25 -6.83 -11.65 -0.71
N PHE A 26 -7.16 -11.18 -1.91
CA PHE A 26 -6.76 -9.86 -2.37
C PHE A 26 -7.41 -8.73 -1.58
N ASP A 27 -8.70 -8.86 -1.28
CA ASP A 27 -9.48 -7.95 -0.44
C ASP A 27 -8.86 -7.76 0.94
N LEU A 28 -8.57 -8.86 1.64
CA LEU A 28 -7.96 -8.83 2.96
C LEU A 28 -6.53 -8.25 2.93
N ALA A 29 -5.76 -8.56 1.88
CA ALA A 29 -4.42 -7.99 1.68
C ALA A 29 -4.48 -6.48 1.45
N ALA A 30 -5.39 -6.01 0.58
CA ALA A 30 -5.54 -4.60 0.24
C ALA A 30 -5.99 -3.77 1.45
N GLU A 31 -6.98 -4.24 2.20
CA GLU A 31 -7.43 -3.60 3.45
C GLU A 31 -6.27 -3.46 4.45
N THR A 32 -5.52 -4.54 4.66
CA THR A 32 -4.36 -4.56 5.57
C THR A 32 -3.27 -3.59 5.09
N ALA A 33 -2.97 -3.58 3.80
CA ALA A 33 -1.95 -2.71 3.21
C ALA A 33 -2.31 -1.23 3.36
N ILE A 34 -3.55 -0.85 3.04
CA ILE A 34 -4.05 0.52 3.18
C ILE A 34 -4.03 0.95 4.65
N ALA A 35 -4.56 0.15 5.57
CA ALA A 35 -4.58 0.47 6.99
C ALA A 35 -3.16 0.70 7.53
N THR A 36 -2.24 -0.22 7.21
CA THR A 36 -0.84 -0.14 7.64
C THR A 36 -0.13 1.10 7.07
N VAL A 37 -0.37 1.44 5.80
CA VAL A 37 0.21 2.64 5.18
C VAL A 37 -0.40 3.90 5.79
N LYS A 38 -1.73 3.98 5.96
CA LYS A 38 -2.40 5.11 6.63
C LYS A 38 -1.83 5.32 8.04
N ASP A 39 -1.63 4.26 8.82
CA ASP A 39 -1.01 4.32 10.14
C ASP A 39 0.44 4.81 10.11
N ALA A 40 1.26 4.29 9.20
CA ALA A 40 2.66 4.68 9.07
C ALA A 40 2.83 6.14 8.63
N LEU A 41 1.91 6.67 7.82
CA LEU A 41 1.92 8.07 7.38
C LEU A 41 1.38 9.04 8.44
N ARG A 42 0.56 8.57 9.40
CA ARG A 42 0.13 9.38 10.55
C ARG A 42 1.27 9.70 11.52
N ALA A 43 2.28 8.83 11.61
CA ALA A 43 3.50 9.10 12.36
C ALA A 43 4.36 10.14 11.62
N THR A 44 5.29 10.81 12.32
CA THR A 44 6.28 11.69 11.67
C THR A 44 7.05 10.90 10.61
N SER A 45 6.72 11.17 9.35
CA SER A 45 7.23 10.43 8.21
C SER A 45 7.84 11.40 7.20
N SER A 46 8.99 11.04 6.64
CA SER A 46 9.59 11.71 5.48
C SER A 46 8.89 11.35 4.17
N ILE A 47 8.04 10.33 4.20
CA ILE A 47 7.29 9.84 3.04
C ILE A 47 6.07 10.72 2.84
N GLU A 48 6.03 11.40 1.69
CA GLU A 48 4.95 12.30 1.28
C GLU A 48 3.88 11.56 0.47
N SER A 49 4.26 10.48 -0.22
CA SER A 49 3.36 9.74 -1.10
C SER A 49 3.66 8.25 -1.13
N VAL A 50 2.59 7.46 -1.26
CA VAL A 50 2.66 6.02 -1.47
C VAL A 50 1.81 5.65 -2.68
N ILE A 51 2.36 4.84 -3.57
CA ILE A 51 1.68 4.32 -4.76
C ILE A 51 1.39 2.83 -4.56
N PHE A 52 0.13 2.42 -4.67
CA PHE A 52 -0.24 1.01 -4.78
C PHE A 52 -0.23 0.61 -6.26
N CYS A 53 0.85 -0.03 -6.70
CA CYS A 53 1.10 -0.47 -8.07
C CYS A 53 0.29 -1.75 -8.36
N CYS A 54 -0.93 -1.54 -8.85
CA CYS A 54 -1.85 -2.61 -9.20
C CYS A 54 -1.49 -3.20 -10.57
N PHE A 55 -1.42 -4.54 -10.65
CA PHE A 55 -1.13 -5.22 -11.92
C PHE A 55 -2.37 -5.34 -12.82
N SER A 56 -3.54 -5.58 -12.21
CA SER A 56 -4.80 -5.76 -12.93
C SER A 56 -5.75 -4.58 -12.73
N ALA A 57 -6.69 -4.42 -13.66
CA ALA A 57 -7.75 -3.42 -13.54
C ALA A 57 -8.68 -3.71 -12.35
N ASN A 58 -8.86 -4.99 -12.00
CA ASN A 58 -9.67 -5.40 -10.85
C ASN A 58 -8.99 -5.02 -9.53
N ASP A 59 -7.68 -5.24 -9.44
CA ASP A 59 -6.88 -4.83 -8.28
C ASP A 59 -6.98 -3.32 -8.07
N HIS A 60 -6.83 -2.56 -9.16
CA HIS A 60 -6.92 -1.11 -9.14
C HIS A 60 -8.29 -0.63 -8.67
N ALA A 61 -9.38 -1.19 -9.22
CA ALA A 61 -10.74 -0.81 -8.86
C ALA A 61 -11.03 -1.03 -7.35
N LEU A 62 -10.51 -2.13 -6.77
CA LEU A 62 -10.68 -2.37 -5.34
C LEU A 62 -9.85 -1.41 -4.49
N TYR A 63 -8.57 -1.19 -4.83
CA TYR A 63 -7.77 -0.18 -4.12
C TYR A 63 -8.38 1.21 -4.20
N GLU A 64 -8.92 1.59 -5.37
CA GLU A 64 -9.62 2.87 -5.55
C GLU A 64 -10.83 2.98 -4.63
N ALA A 65 -11.69 1.94 -4.58
CA ALA A 65 -12.84 1.91 -3.68
C ALA A 65 -12.43 2.06 -2.21
N LEU A 66 -11.43 1.29 -1.76
CA LEU A 66 -10.96 1.31 -0.36
C LEU A 66 -10.25 2.61 0.05
N LEU A 67 -9.78 3.42 -0.91
CA LEU A 67 -9.12 4.70 -0.66
C LEU A 67 -10.10 5.89 -0.64
N GLN A 68 -11.31 5.72 -1.17
CA GLN A 68 -12.35 6.75 -1.13
C GLN A 68 -13.05 6.87 0.24
N ASP A 69 -12.82 5.91 1.14
CA ASP A 69 -13.23 5.91 2.56
C ASP A 69 -12.17 6.53 3.50
#